data_AF-A0A8T5ZG53-F1
#
_entry.id   AF-A0A8T5ZG53-F1
#
_cell.length_a   1.000
_cell.length_b   1.000
_cell.length_c   1.000
_cell.angle_alpha   90.00
_cell.angle_beta   90.00
_cell.angle_gamma   90.00
#
_symmetry.space_group_name_H-M   'P 1'
#
loop_
_entity.id
_entity.type
_entity.pdbx_description
1 polymer ?
#
loop_
_entity_poly.entity_id
_entity_poly.type
_entity_poly.pdbx_seq_one_letter_code
_entity_poly.pdbx_strand_id
1 'polypeptide(L)'
;MKQDLARIEQFLDALWLEKNLAENTLNAYRRDLSMMVEWLHHRGLTLATAQSDDLQALLAERLEGGYKATSSARLLSAVRRLFQYLYREKFREDDPSAHLASPKLPQRLPKDLSEAQV
;
A
#
# COMPACT_ATOMS: atom_id res chain seq x y z
N MET A 1 -10.86 6.96 10.69
CA MET A 1 -9.59 6.24 10.93
C MET A 1 -9.78 4.88 11.59
N LYS A 2 -10.40 4.77 12.78
CA LYS A 2 -10.56 3.49 13.51
C LYS A 2 -11.22 2.36 12.70
N GLN A 3 -12.25 2.68 11.93
CA GLN A 3 -12.94 1.70 11.07
C GLN A 3 -12.02 1.17 9.96
N ASP A 4 -11.28 2.05 9.29
CA ASP A 4 -10.33 1.65 8.23
C ASP A 4 -9.20 0.78 8.78
N LEU A 5 -8.67 1.09 9.95
CA LEU A 5 -7.69 0.23 10.63
C LEU A 5 -8.28 -1.14 10.95
N ALA A 6 -9.52 -1.22 11.45
CA ALA A 6 -10.18 -2.50 11.69
C ALA A 6 -10.39 -3.33 10.40
N ARG A 7 -10.58 -2.67 9.25
CA ARG A 7 -10.64 -3.36 7.95
C ARG A 7 -9.29 -3.91 7.52
N ILE A 8 -8.20 -3.21 7.82
CA ILE A 8 -6.84 -3.74 7.61
C ILE A 8 -6.65 -5.01 8.44
N GLU A 9 -7.08 -5.03 9.70
CA GLU A 9 -6.98 -6.23 10.54
C GLU A 9 -7.72 -7.43 9.96
N GLN A 10 -8.98 -7.23 9.56
CA GLN A 10 -9.79 -8.28 8.93
C GLN A 10 -9.15 -8.83 7.65
N PHE A 11 -8.58 -7.94 6.84
CA PHE A 11 -7.82 -8.32 5.65
C PHE A 11 -6.57 -9.15 5.98
N LEU A 12 -5.81 -8.76 7.00
CA LEU A 12 -4.60 -9.47 7.41
C LEU A 12 -4.93 -10.86 7.98
N ASP A 13 -6.00 -10.96 8.77
CA ASP A 13 -6.50 -12.24 9.30
C ASP A 13 -6.94 -13.16 8.16
N ALA A 14 -7.65 -12.62 7.17
CA ALA A 14 -8.05 -13.38 5.98
C ALA A 14 -6.82 -13.85 5.16
N LEU A 15 -5.80 -13.01 4.99
CA LEU A 15 -4.56 -13.40 4.31
C LEU A 15 -3.79 -14.49 5.06
N TRP A 16 -3.76 -14.42 6.39
CA TRP A 16 -3.13 -15.43 7.21
C TRP A 16 -3.83 -16.78 7.05
N LEU A 17 -5.16 -16.79 7.13
CA LEU A 17 -5.98 -18.00 7.02
C LEU A 17 -5.96 -18.62 5.61
N GLU A 18 -6.07 -17.80 4.55
CA GLU A 18 -6.20 -18.29 3.17
C GLU A 18 -4.86 -18.70 2.53
N LYS A 19 -3.77 -18.03 2.91
CA LYS A 19 -2.51 -18.08 2.15
C LYS A 19 -1.29 -18.46 2.99
N ASN A 20 -1.46 -18.70 4.29
CA ASN A 20 -0.39 -19.03 5.24
C ASN A 20 0.83 -18.09 5.09
N LEU A 21 0.54 -16.79 4.91
CA LEU A 21 1.60 -15.78 4.74
C LEU A 21 2.45 -15.73 6.01
N ALA A 22 3.78 -15.63 5.81
CA ALA A 22 4.71 -15.47 6.92
C ALA A 22 4.35 -14.22 7.77
N GLU A 23 4.47 -14.36 9.08
CA GLU A 23 4.15 -13.30 10.06
C GLU A 23 4.89 -11.99 9.77
N ASN A 24 6.16 -12.08 9.34
CA ASN A 24 6.96 -10.93 8.94
C ASN A 24 6.33 -10.16 7.76
N THR A 25 5.73 -10.86 6.80
CA THR A 25 5.04 -10.24 5.66
C THR A 25 3.75 -9.56 6.11
N LEU A 26 2.97 -10.22 6.99
CA LEU A 26 1.75 -9.62 7.56
C LEU A 26 2.06 -8.36 8.36
N ASN A 27 3.10 -8.40 9.20
CA ASN A 27 3.55 -7.24 9.97
C ASN A 27 4.07 -6.11 9.09
N ALA A 28 4.70 -6.43 7.96
CA ALA A 28 5.13 -5.43 6.99
C ALA A 28 3.92 -4.79 6.27
N TYR A 29 2.95 -5.60 5.85
CA TYR A 29 1.70 -5.12 5.23
C TYR A 29 0.91 -4.24 6.18
N ARG A 30 0.78 -4.64 7.45
CA ARG A 30 0.15 -3.85 8.51
C ARG A 30 0.74 -2.44 8.60
N ARG A 31 2.06 -2.34 8.73
CA ARG A 31 2.78 -1.05 8.81
C ARG A 31 2.56 -0.19 7.57
N ASP A 32 2.67 -0.79 6.39
CA ASP A 32 2.50 -0.08 5.12
C ASP A 32 1.05 0.40 4.93
N LEU A 33 0.05 -0.42 5.26
CA LEU A 33 -1.37 -0.09 5.13
C LEU A 33 -1.86 0.90 6.19
N SER A 34 -1.38 0.81 7.43
CA SER A 34 -1.69 1.81 8.47
C SER A 34 -1.18 3.18 8.07
N MET A 35 0.05 3.27 7.53
CA MET A 35 0.59 4.51 7.00
C MET A 35 -0.26 5.08 5.86
N MET A 36 -0.72 4.22 4.93
CA MET A 36 -1.64 4.66 3.86
C MET A 36 -2.94 5.22 4.45
N VAL A 37 -3.53 4.55 5.44
CA VAL A 37 -4.76 5.05 6.08
C VAL A 37 -4.52 6.40 6.74
N GLU A 38 -3.43 6.58 7.48
CA GLU A 38 -3.08 7.88 8.06
C GLU A 38 -2.95 8.95 6.97
N TRP A 39 -2.25 8.64 5.87
CA TRP A 39 -2.09 9.53 4.74
C TRP A 39 -3.43 9.92 4.09
N LEU A 40 -4.34 8.95 3.89
CA LEU A 40 -5.68 9.22 3.37
C LEU A 40 -6.49 10.11 4.32
N HIS A 41 -6.47 9.81 5.63
CA HIS A 41 -7.23 10.56 6.62
C HIS A 41 -6.73 12.01 6.74
N HIS A 42 -5.43 12.27 6.62
CA HIS A 42 -4.88 13.64 6.55
C HIS A 42 -5.42 14.44 5.35
N ARG A 43 -5.89 13.77 4.31
CA ARG A 43 -6.50 14.37 3.11
C ARG A 43 -8.03 14.37 3.13
N GLY A 44 -8.65 13.97 4.25
CA GLY A 44 -10.10 13.83 4.36
C GLY A 44 -10.67 12.63 3.59
N LEU A 45 -9.83 11.67 3.22
CA LEU A 45 -10.19 10.47 2.48
C LEU A 45 -10.23 9.24 3.40
N THR A 46 -10.84 8.17 2.91
CA THR A 46 -10.99 6.89 3.62
C THR A 46 -10.76 5.73 2.67
N LEU A 47 -10.69 4.50 3.18
CA LEU A 47 -10.67 3.31 2.32
C LEU A 47 -11.90 3.21 1.41
N ALA A 48 -13.06 3.76 1.80
CA ALA A 48 -14.27 3.74 0.99
C ALA A 48 -14.29 4.83 -0.10
N THR A 49 -13.61 5.96 0.13
CA THR A 49 -13.66 7.10 -0.79
C THR A 49 -12.42 7.24 -1.67
N ALA A 50 -11.29 6.63 -1.30
CA ALA A 50 -10.04 6.69 -2.06
C ALA A 50 -10.23 6.25 -3.52
N GLN A 51 -9.66 7.02 -4.44
CA GLN A 51 -9.71 6.78 -5.88
C GLN A 51 -8.31 6.43 -6.42
N SER A 52 -8.24 6.00 -7.67
CA SER A 52 -6.97 5.64 -8.31
C SER A 52 -5.93 6.76 -8.28
N ASP A 53 -6.35 8.02 -8.38
CA ASP A 53 -5.46 9.18 -8.35
C ASP A 53 -4.85 9.39 -6.96
N ASP A 54 -5.61 9.13 -5.89
CA ASP A 54 -5.10 9.21 -4.51
C ASP A 54 -4.02 8.16 -4.26
N LEU A 55 -4.25 6.94 -4.74
CA LEU A 55 -3.30 5.84 -4.60
C LEU A 55 -2.03 6.09 -5.44
N GLN A 56 -2.15 6.73 -6.60
CA GLN A 56 -0.99 7.18 -7.38
C GLN A 56 -0.22 8.28 -6.66
N ALA A 57 -0.91 9.28 -6.09
CA ALA A 57 -0.29 10.37 -5.35
C ALA A 57 0.50 9.85 -4.12
N LEU A 58 -0.05 8.90 -3.37
CA LEU A 58 0.67 8.24 -2.27
C LEU A 58 1.99 7.61 -2.72
N LEU A 59 1.98 6.90 -3.85
CA LEU A 59 3.17 6.23 -4.39
C LEU A 59 4.19 7.24 -4.92
N ALA A 60 3.73 8.33 -5.55
CA ALA A 60 4.58 9.42 -6.02
C ALA A 60 5.28 10.11 -4.85
N GLU A 61 4.55 10.47 -3.79
CA GLU A 61 5.13 11.10 -2.60
C GLU A 61 6.16 10.21 -1.91
N ARG A 62 5.92 8.89 -1.84
CA ARG A 62 6.94 7.96 -1.34
C ARG A 62 8.19 7.95 -2.21
N LEU A 63 8.05 8.05 -3.53
CA LEU A 63 9.22 8.09 -4.41
C LEU A 63 10.01 9.40 -4.22
N GLU A 64 9.30 10.52 -4.16
CA GLU A 64 9.88 11.86 -3.93
C GLU A 64 10.54 11.98 -2.54
N GLY A 65 9.96 11.35 -1.53
CA GLY A 65 10.52 11.26 -0.18
C GLY A 65 11.72 10.32 -0.03
N GLY A 66 12.23 9.73 -1.12
CA GLY A 66 13.43 8.90 -1.10
C GLY A 66 13.23 7.49 -0.50
N TYR A 67 12.00 6.99 -0.43
CA TYR A 67 11.74 5.64 0.08
C TYR A 67 12.37 4.59 -0.84
N LYS A 68 12.95 3.55 -0.24
CA LYS A 68 13.54 2.43 -0.99
C LYS A 68 12.51 1.79 -1.93
N ALA A 69 12.92 1.50 -3.16
CA ALA A 69 12.08 0.88 -4.18
C ALA A 69 11.41 -0.42 -3.70
N THR A 70 12.12 -1.24 -2.91
CA THR A 70 11.59 -2.47 -2.33
C THR A 70 10.47 -2.23 -1.32
N SER A 71 10.53 -1.13 -0.56
CA SER A 71 9.49 -0.71 0.38
C SER A 71 8.25 -0.22 -0.38
N SER A 72 8.43 0.59 -1.42
CA SER A 72 7.33 1.09 -2.26
C SER A 72 6.65 -0.04 -3.05
N ALA A 73 7.42 -1.01 -3.56
CA ALA A 73 6.87 -2.20 -4.20
C ALA A 73 6.04 -3.05 -3.23
N ARG A 74 6.51 -3.19 -1.98
CA ARG A 74 5.76 -3.91 -0.95
C ARG A 74 4.47 -3.20 -0.56
N LEU A 75 4.50 -1.88 -0.38
CA LEU A 75 3.30 -1.06 -0.18
C LEU A 75 2.31 -1.26 -1.33
N LEU A 76 2.75 -1.12 -2.58
CA LEU A 76 1.88 -1.32 -3.73
C LEU A 76 1.23 -2.71 -3.75
N SER A 77 2.01 -3.76 -3.43
CA SER A 77 1.47 -5.11 -3.31
C SER A 77 0.42 -5.22 -2.21
N ALA A 78 0.64 -4.59 -1.05
CA ALA A 78 -0.32 -4.58 0.05
C ALA A 78 -1.60 -3.83 -0.32
N VAL A 79 -1.47 -2.64 -0.92
CA VAL A 79 -2.59 -1.80 -1.40
C VAL A 79 -3.46 -2.55 -2.39
N ARG A 80 -2.86 -3.15 -3.42
CA ARG A 80 -3.61 -3.92 -4.41
C ARG A 80 -4.41 -5.06 -3.80
N ARG A 81 -3.75 -5.84 -2.93
CA ARG A 81 -4.42 -6.97 -2.26
C ARG A 81 -5.54 -6.49 -1.34
N LEU A 82 -5.36 -5.38 -0.64
CA LEU A 82 -6.38 -4.80 0.22
C LEU A 82 -7.60 -4.36 -0.61
N PHE A 83 -7.43 -3.57 -1.67
CA PHE A 83 -8.58 -3.09 -2.45
C PHE A 83 -9.30 -4.21 -3.21
N GLN A 84 -8.57 -5.22 -3.70
CA GLN A 84 -9.17 -6.46 -4.23
C GLN A 84 -9.99 -7.20 -3.17
N TYR A 85 -9.49 -7.29 -1.94
CA TYR A 85 -10.23 -7.86 -0.82
C TYR A 85 -11.48 -7.04 -0.50
N LEU A 86 -11.38 -5.71 -0.40
CA LEU A 86 -12.53 -4.85 -0.11
C LEU A 86 -13.61 -4.92 -1.18
N TYR A 87 -13.24 -5.05 -2.44
CA TYR A 87 -14.16 -5.30 -3.56
C TYR A 87 -14.83 -6.67 -3.43
N ARG A 88 -14.05 -7.73 -3.16
CA ARG A 88 -14.57 -9.11 -2.97
C ARG A 88 -15.56 -9.21 -1.81
N GLU A 89 -15.28 -8.52 -0.71
CA GLU A 89 -16.14 -8.44 0.48
C GLU A 89 -17.32 -7.47 0.32
N LYS A 90 -17.51 -6.87 -0.87
CA LYS A 90 -18.54 -5.88 -1.18
C LYS A 90 -18.54 -4.65 -0.27
N PHE A 91 -17.40 -4.35 0.35
CA PHE A 91 -17.21 -3.10 1.08
C PHE A 91 -17.04 -1.93 0.10
N ARG A 92 -16.49 -2.21 -1.08
CA ARG A 92 -16.45 -1.31 -2.22
C ARG A 92 -17.13 -1.95 -3.42
N GLU A 93 -17.70 -1.10 -4.27
CA GLU A 93 -18.28 -1.51 -5.56
C GLU A 93 -17.24 -1.52 -6.69
N ASP A 94 -16.02 -1.05 -6.42
CA ASP A 94 -14.92 -0.90 -7.36
C ASP A 94 -13.55 -1.29 -6.73
N ASP A 95 -12.56 -1.51 -7.59
CA ASP A 95 -11.15 -1.67 -7.21
C ASP A 95 -10.31 -0.50 -7.77
N PRO A 96 -10.08 0.58 -6.99
CA PRO A 96 -9.29 1.73 -7.43
C PRO A 96 -7.80 1.38 -7.64
N SER A 97 -7.36 0.20 -7.17
CA SER A 97 -5.99 -0.27 -7.33
C SER A 97 -5.74 -0.99 -8.67
N ALA A 98 -6.80 -1.35 -9.40
CA ALA A 98 -6.73 -2.16 -10.62
C ALA A 98 -5.84 -1.55 -11.70
N HIS A 99 -5.83 -0.21 -11.81
CA HIS A 99 -5.03 0.54 -12.77
C HIS A 99 -3.75 1.13 -12.20
N LEU A 100 -3.44 0.89 -10.91
CA LEU A 100 -2.12 1.22 -10.40
C LEU A 100 -1.15 0.37 -11.19
N ALA A 101 -0.38 0.97 -12.09
CA ALA A 101 0.74 0.28 -12.67
C ALA A 101 1.68 -0.08 -11.52
N SER A 102 2.30 -1.26 -11.56
CA SER A 102 3.62 -1.32 -10.90
C SER A 102 4.38 -0.22 -11.58
N PRO A 103 4.99 0.75 -10.85
CA PRO A 103 5.86 1.66 -11.54
C PRO A 103 6.77 0.74 -12.34
N LYS A 104 6.68 0.83 -13.68
CA LYS A 104 7.84 0.49 -14.49
C LYS A 104 8.85 1.42 -13.86
N LEU A 105 9.63 0.91 -12.91
CA LEU A 105 10.72 1.67 -12.32
C LEU A 105 11.36 2.27 -13.55
N PRO A 106 11.38 3.61 -13.70
CA PRO A 106 12.07 4.16 -14.84
C PRO A 106 13.44 3.52 -14.81
N GLN A 107 13.76 2.78 -15.88
CA GLN A 107 15.09 2.21 -16.07
C GLN A 107 16.01 3.42 -16.20
N ARG A 108 16.44 3.90 -15.05
CA ARG A 108 17.49 4.89 -14.85
C ARG A 108 18.29 4.38 -13.67
N LEU A 109 19.08 3.34 -13.93
CA LEU A 109 20.49 3.47 -13.58
C LEU A 109 21.06 4.47 -14.60
N PRO A 110 21.84 5.50 -14.20
CA PRO A 110 23.09 5.23 -13.50
C PRO A 110 23.59 6.26 -12.47
N LYS A 111 24.56 5.75 -11.69
CA LYS A 111 25.76 6.36 -11.10
C LYS A 111 25.66 7.27 -9.86
N ASP A 112 26.39 6.77 -8.86
CA ASP A 112 27.02 7.43 -7.72
C ASP A 112 26.09 8.03 -6.66
N LEU A 113 26.03 7.36 -5.52
CA LEU A 113 26.22 7.97 -4.21
C LEU A 113 26.58 6.88 -3.18
N SER A 114 27.90 6.82 -3.04
CA SER A 114 28.77 6.33 -1.98
C SER A 114 28.15 5.99 -0.62
N GLU A 115 28.77 4.99 0.00
CA GLU A 115 28.76 4.65 1.41
C GLU A 115 28.55 5.85 2.35
N ALA A 116 27.54 5.74 3.21
CA ALA A 116 27.53 6.38 4.52
C ALA A 116 26.62 5.55 5.44
N GLN A 117 27.12 4.38 5.84
CA GLN A 117 26.79 3.86 7.16
C GLN A 117 27.56 4.70 8.18
N VAL A 118 26.82 5.33 9.08
CA VAL A 118 27.30 5.67 10.42
C VAL A 118 26.61 4.73 11.40
#